data_AF-A0A350X8I7-F1
#
_entry.id   AF-A0A350X8I7-F1
#
_cell.length_a   1.000
_cell.length_b   1.000
_cell.length_c   1.000
_cell.angle_alpha   90.00
_cell.angle_beta   90.00
_cell.angle_gamma   90.00
#
_symmetry.space_group_name_H-M   'P 1'
#
loop_
_entity.id
_entity.type
_entity.pdbx_description
1 polymer ?
#
loop_
_entity_poly.entity_id
_entity_poly.type
_entity_poly.pdbx_seq_one_letter_code
_entity_poly.pdbx_strand_id
1 'polypeptide(L)'
;FPARDGRTTYLFTYMDANPQRFSLEAFFEDYLHLLPQYQQVEIERLQFKRALFGFFPTFRESPLRMPWNRILPIGDSSGSQSPLSFGGFGAMVRHLKRLANGVHEALQSDQLSQNALKLLQPYQPSIAVTWMFQRSMSAGINQQIPPNQINELLTGVFKEMEQLGEDVLKPFLQDVVQFPALSQTLFKTSLSQPGLVLKIIPQVGLLPLLDWMVHYVNLGAYSALYPLGKAIEPWMKNLPPVQQYYYHRWLEAWQYGSGGDYSIL
;
A
#
# COMPACT_ATOMS: atom_id res chain seq x y z
N PHE A 1 23.22 4.51 4.73
CA PHE A 1 22.23 4.70 3.65
C PHE A 1 22.97 5.14 2.39
N PRO A 2 22.56 4.78 1.16
CA PRO A 2 23.22 5.30 -0.04
C PRO A 2 23.21 6.83 0.02
N ALA A 3 24.37 7.43 -0.22
CA ALA A 3 24.68 8.86 -0.11
C ALA A 3 25.07 9.41 1.29
N ARG A 4 26.04 8.79 1.98
CA ARG A 4 26.74 9.48 3.10
C ARG A 4 27.51 10.73 2.60
N ASP A 5 28.08 10.64 1.39
CA ASP A 5 28.86 11.70 0.73
C ASP A 5 28.33 12.04 -0.68
N GLY A 6 27.01 11.99 -0.90
CA GLY A 6 26.41 12.21 -2.22
C GLY A 6 24.93 12.58 -2.16
N ARG A 7 24.20 12.35 -3.25
CA ARG A 7 22.74 12.48 -3.30
C ARG A 7 22.13 11.24 -3.93
N THR A 8 20.99 10.82 -3.40
CA THR A 8 20.15 9.78 -4.01
C THR A 8 18.87 10.47 -4.47
N THR A 9 18.56 10.32 -5.76
CA THR A 9 17.35 10.86 -6.35
C THR A 9 16.47 9.71 -6.83
N TYR A 10 15.15 9.91 -6.81
CA TYR A 10 14.19 8.89 -7.19
C TYR A 10 13.29 9.42 -8.29
N LEU A 11 13.02 8.55 -9.27
CA LEU A 11 12.05 8.76 -10.34
C LEU A 11 11.02 7.64 -10.23
N PHE A 12 9.78 7.99 -9.90
CA PHE A 12 8.67 7.05 -9.81
C PHE A 12 7.62 7.38 -10.87
N THR A 13 7.01 6.34 -11.44
CA THR A 13 5.87 6.47 -12.33
C THR A 13 4.93 5.28 -12.18
N TYR A 14 3.63 5.54 -12.31
CA TYR A 14 2.62 4.50 -12.41
C TYR A 14 2.35 4.22 -13.88
N MET A 15 2.54 2.98 -14.32
CA MET A 15 2.40 2.58 -15.71
C MET A 15 1.66 1.24 -15.83
N ASP A 16 0.83 1.13 -16.86
CA ASP A 16 0.20 -0.11 -17.31
C ASP A 16 0.87 -0.58 -18.61
N ALA A 17 0.56 -1.81 -19.07
CA ALA A 17 1.14 -2.36 -20.30
C ALA A 17 0.49 -1.81 -21.59
N ASN A 18 -0.15 -0.63 -21.54
CA ASN A 18 -0.78 -0.06 -22.71
C ASN A 18 0.29 0.44 -23.71
N PRO A 19 0.25 0.03 -24.99
CA PRO A 19 1.29 0.37 -25.98
C PRO A 19 1.36 1.87 -26.33
N GLN A 20 0.35 2.67 -25.96
CA GLN A 20 0.37 4.13 -26.14
C GLN A 20 1.13 4.86 -25.03
N ARG A 21 1.60 4.16 -23.99
CA ARG A 21 2.48 4.75 -22.98
C ARG A 21 3.84 5.07 -23.60
N PHE A 22 4.48 6.11 -23.09
CA PHE A 22 5.87 6.42 -23.42
C PHE A 22 6.79 5.26 -23.01
N SER A 23 7.93 5.12 -23.69
CA SER A 23 8.95 4.14 -23.28
C SER A 23 9.61 4.57 -21.97
N LEU A 24 10.06 3.59 -21.17
CA LEU A 24 10.83 3.87 -19.95
C LEU A 24 12.16 4.57 -20.25
N GLU A 25 12.72 4.35 -21.45
CA GLU A 25 13.90 5.05 -21.95
C GLU A 25 13.63 6.54 -22.11
N ALA A 26 12.57 6.91 -22.85
CA ALA A 26 12.19 8.31 -23.05
C ALA A 26 11.88 9.02 -21.72
N PHE A 27 11.21 8.33 -20.80
CA PHE A 27 10.94 8.85 -19.46
C PHE A 27 12.21 9.13 -18.66
N PHE A 28 13.21 8.25 -18.77
CA PHE A 28 14.49 8.43 -18.10
C PHE A 28 15.32 9.54 -18.74
N GLU A 29 15.28 9.68 -20.07
CA GLU A 29 15.91 10.80 -20.78
C GLU A 29 15.33 12.16 -20.36
N ASP A 30 13.99 12.28 -20.31
CA ASP A 30 13.32 13.48 -19.82
C ASP A 30 13.74 13.81 -18.38
N TYR A 31 13.85 12.79 -17.54
CA TYR A 31 14.33 12.97 -16.17
C TYR A 31 15.77 13.47 -16.11
N LEU A 32 16.69 12.92 -16.91
CA LEU A 32 18.08 13.39 -16.97
C LEU A 32 18.17 14.83 -17.48
N HIS A 33 17.34 15.21 -18.43
CA HIS A 33 17.26 16.59 -18.93
C HIS A 33 16.80 17.57 -17.84
N LEU A 34 15.86 17.16 -16.97
CA LEU A 34 15.37 17.97 -15.85
C LEU A 34 16.23 17.87 -14.58
N LEU A 35 17.11 16.88 -14.49
CA LEU A 35 17.92 16.62 -13.31
C LEU A 35 18.74 17.84 -12.84
N PRO A 36 19.36 18.65 -13.72
CA PRO A 36 20.06 19.85 -13.30
C PRO A 36 19.18 20.86 -12.58
N GLN A 37 17.92 20.99 -12.99
CA GLN A 37 16.95 21.87 -12.34
C GLN A 37 16.59 21.35 -10.95
N TYR A 38 16.33 20.04 -10.82
CA TYR A 38 16.01 19.43 -9.54
C TYR A 38 17.18 19.42 -8.55
N GLN A 39 18.40 19.25 -9.04
CA GLN A 39 19.61 19.18 -8.21
C GLN A 39 20.32 20.51 -8.04
N GLN A 40 19.93 21.54 -8.81
CA GLN A 40 20.58 22.84 -8.85
C GLN A 40 22.10 22.72 -9.15
N VAL A 41 22.46 21.78 -10.04
CA VAL A 41 23.84 21.46 -10.41
C VAL A 41 23.86 21.03 -11.88
N GLU A 42 24.77 21.60 -12.68
CA GLU A 42 25.00 21.21 -14.08
C GLU A 42 25.28 19.71 -14.22
N ILE A 43 24.76 19.07 -15.27
CA ILE A 43 24.85 17.62 -15.44
C ILE A 43 26.30 17.14 -15.58
N GLU A 44 27.17 17.93 -16.21
CA GLU A 44 28.59 17.63 -16.40
C GLU A 44 29.39 17.61 -15.08
N ARG A 45 28.84 18.23 -14.02
CA ARG A 45 29.41 18.21 -12.68
C ARG A 45 28.92 17.02 -11.85
N LEU A 46 27.89 16.31 -12.31
CA LEU A 46 27.37 15.14 -11.62
C LEU A 46 28.23 13.91 -11.91
N GLN A 47 28.63 13.22 -10.84
CA GLN A 47 29.31 11.93 -10.94
C GLN A 47 28.32 10.80 -10.67
N PHE A 48 27.72 10.25 -11.73
CA PHE A 48 26.82 9.10 -11.60
C PHE A 48 27.59 7.88 -11.08
N LYS A 49 27.19 7.38 -9.89
CA LYS A 49 27.79 6.17 -9.30
C LYS A 49 27.03 4.91 -9.68
N ARG A 50 25.71 5.01 -9.79
CA ARG A 50 24.81 3.89 -10.11
C ARG A 50 23.47 4.43 -10.61
N ALA A 51 22.94 3.81 -11.65
CA ALA A 51 21.53 3.89 -12.00
C ALA A 51 20.90 2.54 -11.62
N LEU A 52 19.81 2.57 -10.84
CA LEU A 52 19.09 1.38 -10.44
C LEU A 52 17.67 1.48 -10.99
N PHE A 53 17.25 0.41 -11.67
CA PHE A 53 15.93 0.28 -12.25
C PHE A 53 15.21 -0.88 -11.57
N GLY A 54 13.92 -0.73 -11.39
CA GLY A 54 13.04 -1.74 -10.85
C GLY A 54 11.60 -1.40 -11.17
N PHE A 55 10.76 -2.42 -11.19
CA PHE A 55 9.32 -2.24 -11.26
C PHE A 55 8.67 -3.10 -10.18
N PHE A 56 7.55 -2.64 -9.66
CA PHE A 56 6.81 -3.31 -8.60
C PHE A 56 5.42 -3.65 -9.15
N PRO A 57 5.11 -4.92 -9.41
CA PRO A 57 3.82 -5.28 -9.98
C PRO A 57 2.70 -5.11 -8.94
N THR A 58 1.84 -4.12 -9.11
CA THR A 58 0.70 -3.89 -8.23
C THR A 58 -0.56 -4.50 -8.85
N PHE A 59 -1.19 -5.42 -8.12
CA PHE A 59 -2.39 -6.10 -8.58
C PHE A 59 -3.62 -5.47 -7.92
N ARG A 60 -4.67 -5.22 -8.71
CA ARG A 60 -5.97 -4.79 -8.16
C ARG A 60 -6.54 -5.86 -7.23
N GLU A 61 -6.43 -7.14 -7.62
CA GLU A 61 -6.75 -8.28 -6.78
C GLU A 61 -5.52 -8.74 -5.99
N SER A 62 -5.23 -8.03 -4.89
CA SER A 62 -4.14 -8.34 -3.98
C SER A 62 -4.65 -8.82 -2.61
N PRO A 63 -3.98 -9.77 -1.94
CA PRO A 63 -2.84 -10.57 -2.42
C PRO A 63 -3.20 -11.61 -3.50
N LEU A 64 -2.20 -12.05 -4.27
CA LEU A 64 -2.34 -13.09 -5.28
C LEU A 64 -2.80 -14.42 -4.66
N ARG A 65 -3.74 -15.10 -5.33
CA ARG A 65 -4.28 -16.39 -4.91
C ARG A 65 -3.59 -17.51 -5.68
N MET A 66 -2.93 -18.42 -4.97
CA MET A 66 -2.36 -19.62 -5.56
C MET A 66 -3.41 -20.74 -5.68
N PRO A 67 -3.60 -21.36 -6.85
CA PRO A 67 -4.57 -22.44 -7.06
C PRO A 67 -4.05 -23.83 -6.63
N TRP A 68 -2.89 -23.91 -5.99
CA TRP A 68 -2.24 -25.17 -5.64
C TRP A 68 -2.09 -25.32 -4.14
N ASN A 69 -2.26 -26.56 -3.67
CA ASN A 69 -1.90 -26.95 -2.31
C ASN A 69 -0.38 -26.84 -2.13
N ARG A 70 0.08 -26.62 -0.90
CA ARG A 70 1.50 -26.60 -0.51
C ARG A 70 2.35 -25.52 -1.21
N ILE A 71 1.71 -24.50 -1.80
CA ILE A 71 2.39 -23.32 -2.37
C ILE A 71 1.91 -22.06 -1.65
N LEU A 72 2.86 -21.29 -1.10
CA LEU A 72 2.60 -20.01 -0.44
C LEU A 72 3.55 -18.94 -1.02
N PRO A 73 3.03 -17.91 -1.68
CA PRO A 73 3.87 -16.82 -2.18
C PRO A 73 4.22 -15.85 -1.03
N ILE A 74 5.44 -15.29 -1.06
CA ILE A 74 5.97 -14.36 -0.06
C ILE A 74 6.70 -13.21 -0.75
N GLY A 75 6.71 -12.02 -0.13
CA GLY A 75 7.32 -10.83 -0.69
C GLY A 75 6.62 -10.41 -1.98
N ASP A 76 7.37 -9.92 -2.96
CA ASP A 76 6.81 -9.41 -4.21
C ASP A 76 5.98 -10.46 -4.97
N SER A 77 6.33 -11.75 -4.82
CA SER A 77 5.57 -12.86 -5.43
C SER A 77 4.16 -13.03 -4.87
N SER A 78 3.85 -12.48 -3.69
CA SER A 78 2.50 -12.52 -3.12
C SER A 78 1.62 -11.37 -3.61
N GLY A 79 2.19 -10.36 -4.25
CA GLY A 79 1.47 -9.16 -4.65
C GLY A 79 0.96 -8.32 -3.47
N SER A 80 1.39 -8.58 -2.23
CA SER A 80 0.89 -7.90 -1.01
C SER A 80 1.50 -6.51 -0.78
N GLN A 81 2.22 -5.97 -1.76
CA GLN A 81 2.91 -4.68 -1.67
C GLN A 81 1.95 -3.51 -1.81
N SER A 82 2.29 -2.39 -1.16
CA SER A 82 1.49 -1.17 -1.27
C SER A 82 1.58 -0.60 -2.69
N PRO A 83 0.43 -0.27 -3.31
CA PRO A 83 0.44 0.43 -4.57
C PRO A 83 0.91 1.88 -4.45
N LEU A 84 1.04 2.44 -3.25
CA LEU A 84 1.35 3.85 -3.03
C LEU A 84 2.85 4.10 -2.78
N SER A 85 3.46 3.32 -1.88
CA SER A 85 4.86 3.50 -1.47
C SER A 85 5.84 2.60 -2.22
N PHE A 86 5.32 1.59 -2.94
CA PHE A 86 6.10 0.50 -3.54
C PHE A 86 6.92 -0.33 -2.52
N GLY A 87 6.59 -0.23 -1.23
CA GLY A 87 7.36 -0.81 -0.13
C GLY A 87 7.13 -2.32 0.09
N GLY A 88 7.58 -3.18 -0.83
CA GLY A 88 7.48 -4.64 -0.68
C GLY A 88 8.29 -5.21 0.50
N PHE A 89 9.54 -4.76 0.67
CA PHE A 89 10.43 -5.25 1.74
C PHE A 89 9.94 -4.85 3.13
N GLY A 90 9.56 -3.58 3.33
CA GLY A 90 9.04 -3.11 4.62
C GLY A 90 7.78 -3.85 5.04
N ALA A 91 6.85 -4.04 4.10
CA ALA A 91 5.66 -4.86 4.32
C ALA A 91 6.02 -6.32 4.67
N MET A 92 6.99 -6.93 3.99
CA MET A 92 7.44 -8.29 4.26
C MET A 92 8.03 -8.42 5.67
N VAL A 93 8.91 -7.51 6.08
CA VAL A 93 9.52 -7.51 7.42
C VAL A 93 8.44 -7.35 8.49
N ARG A 94 7.49 -6.44 8.29
CA ARG A 94 6.33 -6.25 9.18
C ARG A 94 5.50 -7.52 9.34
N HIS A 95 5.32 -8.28 8.26
CA HIS A 95 4.57 -9.54 8.27
C HIS A 95 5.38 -10.78 8.68
N LEU A 96 6.71 -10.69 8.79
CA LEU A 96 7.60 -11.85 8.94
C LEU A 96 7.22 -12.73 10.14
N LYS A 97 6.98 -12.11 11.31
CA LYS A 97 6.65 -12.85 12.54
C LYS A 97 5.37 -13.66 12.38
N ARG A 98 4.29 -13.04 11.89
CA ARG A 98 3.00 -13.74 11.69
C ARG A 98 3.09 -14.82 10.61
N LEU A 99 3.85 -14.58 9.54
CA LEU A 99 4.03 -15.56 8.47
C LEU A 99 4.84 -16.77 8.96
N ALA A 100 5.93 -16.56 9.70
CA ALA A 100 6.74 -17.64 10.25
C ALA A 100 5.93 -18.51 11.21
N ASN A 101 5.20 -17.89 12.16
CA ASN A 101 4.34 -18.60 13.10
C ASN A 101 3.21 -19.34 12.38
N GLY A 102 2.56 -18.68 11.43
CA GLY A 102 1.44 -19.29 10.71
C GLY A 102 1.85 -20.44 9.80
N VAL A 103 3.02 -20.36 9.16
CA VAL A 103 3.60 -21.50 8.41
C VAL A 103 3.93 -22.65 9.35
N HIS A 104 4.49 -22.36 10.53
CA HIS A 104 4.77 -23.37 11.54
C HIS A 104 3.50 -24.10 11.98
N GLU A 105 2.44 -23.36 12.33
CA GLU A 105 1.14 -23.94 12.70
C GLU A 105 0.50 -24.74 11.55
N ALA A 106 0.59 -24.24 10.31
CA ALA A 106 0.06 -24.94 9.13
C ALA A 106 0.74 -26.30 8.94
N LEU A 107 2.06 -26.37 9.14
CA LEU A 107 2.82 -27.63 9.06
C LEU A 107 2.46 -28.58 10.20
N GLN A 108 2.32 -28.08 11.43
CA GLN A 108 1.96 -28.91 12.59
C GLN A 108 0.55 -29.51 12.50
N SER A 109 -0.37 -28.82 11.84
CA SER A 109 -1.79 -29.22 11.74
C SER A 109 -2.18 -29.74 10.36
N ASP A 110 -1.21 -29.98 9.46
CA ASP A 110 -1.37 -30.35 8.04
C ASP A 110 -2.38 -29.46 7.28
N GLN A 111 -2.46 -28.18 7.63
CA GLN A 111 -3.30 -27.18 6.98
C GLN A 111 -2.59 -26.60 5.74
N LEU A 112 -2.29 -27.48 4.79
CA LEU A 112 -1.47 -27.19 3.61
C LEU A 112 -2.28 -27.14 2.31
N SER A 113 -3.61 -27.05 2.42
CA SER A 113 -4.49 -26.82 1.27
C SER A 113 -4.40 -25.38 0.78
N GLN A 114 -4.77 -25.13 -0.48
CA GLN A 114 -4.84 -23.77 -1.04
C GLN A 114 -5.70 -22.83 -0.18
N ASN A 115 -6.80 -23.35 0.38
CA ASN A 115 -7.75 -22.54 1.16
C ASN A 115 -7.16 -22.17 2.53
N ALA A 116 -6.45 -23.10 3.17
CA ALA A 116 -5.78 -22.84 4.44
C ALA A 116 -4.60 -21.87 4.25
N LEU A 117 -3.74 -22.10 3.26
CA LEU A 117 -2.56 -21.28 3.02
C LEU A 117 -2.90 -19.86 2.56
N LYS A 118 -4.02 -19.67 1.83
CA LYS A 118 -4.51 -18.34 1.46
C LYS A 118 -4.72 -17.44 2.68
N LEU A 119 -5.08 -17.99 3.84
CA LEU A 119 -5.30 -17.20 5.05
C LEU A 119 -4.00 -16.60 5.63
N LEU A 120 -2.83 -17.11 5.24
CA LEU A 120 -1.52 -16.51 5.56
C LEU A 120 -1.24 -15.26 4.72
N GLN A 121 -1.95 -15.05 3.61
CA GLN A 121 -1.89 -13.83 2.80
C GLN A 121 -3.31 -13.24 2.68
N PRO A 122 -3.87 -12.74 3.80
CA PRO A 122 -5.24 -12.27 3.81
C PRO A 122 -5.40 -11.00 2.99
N TYR A 123 -6.64 -10.74 2.58
CA TYR A 123 -7.02 -9.44 2.04
C TYR A 123 -6.74 -8.34 3.08
N GLN A 124 -6.13 -7.24 2.64
CA GLN A 124 -5.71 -6.13 3.51
C GLN A 124 -6.42 -4.83 3.09
N PRO A 125 -7.56 -4.48 3.72
CA PRO A 125 -8.24 -3.21 3.47
C PRO A 125 -7.33 -2.00 3.62
N SER A 126 -6.46 -1.98 4.63
CA SER A 126 -5.47 -0.92 4.90
C SER A 126 -4.57 -0.61 3.69
N ILE A 127 -4.26 -1.61 2.87
CA ILE A 127 -3.52 -1.44 1.63
C ILE A 127 -4.46 -1.19 0.46
N ALA A 128 -5.57 -1.91 0.36
CA ALA A 128 -6.50 -1.78 -0.77
C ALA A 128 -7.10 -0.37 -0.90
N VAL A 129 -7.34 0.33 0.22
CA VAL A 129 -7.80 1.72 0.20
C VAL A 129 -6.78 2.68 -0.41
N THR A 130 -5.50 2.31 -0.51
CA THR A 130 -4.47 3.21 -1.04
C THR A 130 -4.44 3.25 -2.57
N TRP A 131 -5.06 2.27 -3.24
CA TRP A 131 -5.13 2.22 -4.70
C TRP A 131 -5.82 3.44 -5.32
N MET A 132 -6.80 4.04 -4.64
CA MET A 132 -7.42 5.28 -5.12
C MET A 132 -6.42 6.44 -5.16
N PHE A 133 -5.53 6.56 -4.18
CA PHE A 133 -4.47 7.58 -4.18
C PHE A 133 -3.48 7.33 -5.32
N GLN A 134 -3.11 6.06 -5.57
CA GLN A 134 -2.31 5.69 -6.73
C GLN A 134 -2.96 6.15 -8.04
N ARG A 135 -4.27 5.90 -8.19
CA ARG A 135 -5.03 6.29 -9.39
C ARG A 135 -5.07 7.81 -9.57
N SER A 136 -5.28 8.57 -8.50
CA SER A 136 -5.29 10.05 -8.55
C SER A 136 -3.89 10.67 -8.70
N MET A 137 -2.83 9.91 -8.45
CA MET A 137 -1.44 10.29 -8.74
C MET A 137 -0.99 9.93 -10.17
N SER A 138 -1.90 9.45 -11.02
CA SER A 138 -1.58 9.02 -12.38
C SER A 138 -2.47 9.72 -13.42
N ALA A 139 -1.94 9.86 -14.64
CA ALA A 139 -2.70 10.32 -15.81
C ALA A 139 -3.11 9.11 -16.67
N GLY A 140 -4.39 9.04 -17.01
CA GLY A 140 -4.91 8.09 -17.98
C GLY A 140 -4.40 8.36 -19.41
N ILE A 141 -4.45 7.35 -20.26
CA ILE A 141 -4.23 7.54 -21.70
C ILE A 141 -5.26 8.53 -22.24
N ASN A 142 -4.79 9.54 -23.00
CA ASN A 142 -5.60 10.64 -23.55
C ASN A 142 -6.36 11.48 -22.50
N GLN A 143 -6.06 11.32 -21.21
CA GLN A 143 -6.64 12.12 -20.16
C GLN A 143 -5.87 13.43 -20.05
N GLN A 144 -6.55 14.55 -20.30
CA GLN A 144 -5.99 15.87 -20.08
C GLN A 144 -6.24 16.28 -18.63
N ILE A 145 -5.16 16.36 -17.85
CA ILE A 145 -5.19 16.94 -16.50
C ILE A 145 -4.41 18.27 -16.51
N PRO A 146 -4.84 19.29 -15.75
CA PRO A 146 -4.05 20.49 -15.54
C PRO A 146 -2.64 20.13 -15.03
N PRO A 147 -1.57 20.80 -15.53
CA PRO A 147 -0.19 20.40 -15.24
C PRO A 147 0.16 20.25 -13.76
N ASN A 148 -0.45 21.06 -12.88
CA ASN A 148 -0.18 21.05 -11.45
C ASN A 148 -1.22 20.28 -10.61
N GLN A 149 -2.25 19.67 -11.21
CA GLN A 149 -3.35 19.08 -10.46
C GLN A 149 -2.89 17.98 -9.48
N ILE A 150 -1.96 17.11 -9.89
CA ILE A 150 -1.42 16.06 -9.01
C ILE A 150 -0.63 16.70 -7.86
N ASN A 151 0.23 17.69 -8.15
CA ASN A 151 1.02 18.38 -7.12
C ASN A 151 0.14 19.12 -6.12
N GLU A 152 -0.91 19.80 -6.58
CA GLU A 152 -1.90 20.47 -5.74
C GLU A 152 -2.64 19.46 -4.84
N LEU A 153 -3.06 18.33 -5.41
CA LEU A 153 -3.73 17.26 -4.66
C LEU A 153 -2.83 16.71 -3.55
N LEU A 154 -1.59 16.37 -3.88
CA LEU A 154 -0.64 15.82 -2.90
C LEU A 154 -0.30 16.83 -1.82
N THR A 155 0.03 18.06 -2.20
CA THR A 155 0.32 19.13 -1.25
C THR A 155 -0.85 19.35 -0.31
N GLY A 156 -2.08 19.37 -0.86
CA GLY A 156 -3.30 19.53 -0.10
C GLY A 156 -3.49 18.44 0.94
N VAL A 157 -3.47 17.17 0.52
CA VAL A 157 -3.70 16.02 1.40
C VAL A 157 -2.61 15.91 2.47
N PHE A 158 -1.32 16.03 2.10
CA PHE A 158 -0.22 15.92 3.06
C PHE A 158 -0.22 17.07 4.07
N LYS A 159 -0.60 18.28 3.68
CA LYS A 159 -0.78 19.40 4.60
C LYS A 159 -1.88 19.12 5.64
N GLU A 160 -3.00 18.52 5.22
CA GLU A 160 -4.05 18.15 6.18
C GLU A 160 -3.60 17.04 7.14
N MET A 161 -2.88 16.03 6.64
CA MET A 161 -2.30 14.96 7.45
C MET A 161 -1.28 15.48 8.46
N GLU A 162 -0.37 16.36 8.02
CA GLU A 162 0.63 17.00 8.89
C GLU A 162 -0.05 17.76 10.04
N GLN A 163 -1.11 18.52 9.75
CA GLN A 163 -1.87 19.22 10.77
C GLN A 163 -2.68 18.30 11.70
N LEU A 164 -2.98 17.07 11.28
CA LEU A 164 -3.59 16.04 12.14
C LEU A 164 -2.55 15.37 13.05
N GLY A 165 -1.26 15.54 12.75
CA GLY A 165 -0.15 15.11 13.58
C GLY A 165 0.48 13.79 13.16
N GLU A 166 1.53 13.43 13.89
CA GLU A 166 2.38 12.27 13.59
C GLU A 166 1.62 10.93 13.66
N ASP A 167 0.59 10.83 14.51
CA ASP A 167 -0.25 9.63 14.65
C ASP A 167 -1.09 9.35 13.40
N VAL A 168 -1.29 10.34 12.52
CA VAL A 168 -1.95 10.17 11.22
C VAL A 168 -0.92 10.02 10.11
N LEU A 169 0.09 10.88 10.10
CA LEU A 169 1.06 10.95 9.01
C LEU A 169 2.00 9.74 8.97
N LYS A 170 2.58 9.31 10.11
CA LYS A 170 3.57 8.22 10.13
C LYS A 170 3.01 6.87 9.72
N PRO A 171 1.84 6.40 10.22
CA PRO A 171 1.26 5.15 9.76
C PRO A 171 0.96 5.17 8.26
N PHE A 172 0.45 6.31 7.75
CA PHE A 172 0.17 6.47 6.32
C PHE A 172 1.42 6.31 5.46
N LEU A 173 2.53 6.97 5.83
CA LEU A 173 3.83 6.85 5.15
C LEU A 173 4.44 5.44 5.21
N GLN A 174 3.99 4.59 6.14
CA GLN A 174 4.43 3.21 6.32
C GLN A 174 3.44 2.17 5.75
N ASP A 175 2.41 2.62 5.02
CA ASP A 175 1.32 1.80 4.49
C ASP A 175 0.52 1.03 5.56
N VAL A 176 0.47 1.58 6.77
CA VAL A 176 -0.33 1.05 7.87
C VAL A 176 -1.54 1.96 8.05
N VAL A 177 -2.33 2.11 6.98
CA VAL A 177 -3.51 2.99 6.99
C VAL A 177 -4.56 2.46 7.95
N GLN A 178 -4.95 3.32 8.89
CA GLN A 178 -5.96 3.03 9.89
C GLN A 178 -7.26 3.76 9.58
N PHE A 179 -8.40 3.13 9.89
CA PHE A 179 -9.72 3.70 9.63
C PHE A 179 -9.89 5.12 10.20
N PRO A 180 -9.64 5.40 11.51
CA PRO A 180 -9.90 6.72 12.07
C PRO A 180 -9.03 7.81 11.43
N ALA A 181 -7.75 7.52 11.21
CA ALA A 181 -6.80 8.44 10.60
C ALA A 181 -7.21 8.80 9.15
N LEU A 182 -7.62 7.81 8.36
CA LEU A 182 -8.12 8.02 7.01
C LEU A 182 -9.43 8.82 7.01
N SER A 183 -10.40 8.48 7.86
CA SER A 183 -11.67 9.20 7.98
C SER A 183 -11.46 10.67 8.35
N GLN A 184 -10.60 10.95 9.32
CA GLN A 184 -10.27 12.30 9.74
C GLN A 184 -9.62 13.09 8.60
N THR A 185 -8.67 12.47 7.90
CA THR A 185 -7.99 13.11 6.75
C THR A 185 -8.97 13.45 5.63
N LEU A 186 -9.82 12.50 5.24
CA LEU A 186 -10.81 12.72 4.18
C LEU A 186 -11.83 13.80 4.57
N PHE A 187 -12.33 13.75 5.80
CA PHE A 187 -13.28 14.75 6.31
C PHE A 187 -12.65 16.14 6.31
N LYS A 188 -11.46 16.28 6.89
CA LYS A 188 -10.75 17.56 6.96
C LYS A 188 -10.40 18.10 5.57
N THR A 189 -9.92 17.25 4.66
CA THR A 189 -9.63 17.63 3.27
C THR A 189 -10.89 18.07 2.54
N SER A 190 -12.03 17.41 2.77
CA SER A 190 -13.31 17.79 2.14
C SER A 190 -13.82 19.16 2.59
N LEU A 191 -13.55 19.55 3.84
CA LEU A 191 -13.92 20.86 4.38
C LEU A 191 -12.95 21.96 3.96
N SER A 192 -11.64 21.72 4.12
CA SER A 192 -10.60 22.72 3.85
C SER A 192 -10.38 22.94 2.35
N GLN A 193 -10.58 21.90 1.54
CA GLN A 193 -10.18 21.86 0.13
C GLN A 193 -11.25 21.17 -0.76
N PRO A 194 -12.52 21.64 -0.76
CA PRO A 194 -13.62 21.00 -1.48
C PRO A 194 -13.36 20.89 -2.99
N GLY A 195 -12.67 21.88 -3.56
CA GLY A 195 -12.29 21.88 -4.97
C GLY A 195 -11.34 20.72 -5.34
N LEU A 196 -10.49 20.26 -4.43
CA LEU A 196 -9.63 19.10 -4.69
C LEU A 196 -10.44 17.82 -4.80
N VAL A 197 -11.39 17.59 -3.89
CA VAL A 197 -12.23 16.38 -3.89
C VAL A 197 -13.05 16.30 -5.18
N LEU A 198 -13.60 17.42 -5.65
CA LEU A 198 -14.36 17.47 -6.91
C LEU A 198 -13.49 17.15 -8.13
N LYS A 199 -12.21 17.55 -8.14
CA LYS A 199 -11.26 17.23 -9.22
C LYS A 199 -10.89 15.74 -9.27
N ILE A 200 -10.98 15.01 -8.16
CA ILE A 200 -10.69 13.57 -8.11
C ILE A 200 -11.73 12.76 -8.90
N ILE A 201 -13.01 13.17 -8.87
CA ILE A 201 -14.11 12.42 -9.50
C ILE A 201 -13.89 12.20 -11.01
N PRO A 202 -13.66 13.23 -11.84
CA PRO A 202 -13.38 13.03 -13.27
C PRO A 202 -12.02 12.38 -13.51
N GLN A 203 -11.07 12.48 -12.57
CA GLN A 203 -9.75 11.88 -12.71
C GLN A 203 -9.78 10.35 -12.49
N VAL A 204 -10.44 9.92 -11.42
CA VAL A 204 -10.51 8.52 -10.99
C VAL A 204 -11.68 7.78 -11.65
N GLY A 205 -12.83 8.45 -11.81
CA GLY A 205 -14.08 7.91 -12.31
C GLY A 205 -15.02 7.43 -11.21
N LEU A 206 -16.33 7.44 -11.49
CA LEU A 206 -17.36 7.09 -10.51
C LEU A 206 -17.35 5.61 -10.11
N LEU A 207 -17.22 4.69 -11.07
CA LEU A 207 -17.23 3.25 -10.79
C LEU A 207 -16.05 2.83 -9.89
N PRO A 208 -14.79 3.28 -10.14
CA PRO A 208 -13.70 3.01 -9.22
C PRO A 208 -13.87 3.63 -7.82
N LEU A 209 -14.55 4.77 -7.68
CA LEU A 209 -14.87 5.34 -6.37
C LEU A 209 -15.85 4.46 -5.59
N LEU A 210 -16.87 3.91 -6.25
CA LEU A 210 -17.81 2.98 -5.62
C LEU A 210 -17.12 1.68 -5.20
N ASP A 211 -16.21 1.16 -6.02
CA ASP A 211 -15.37 0.00 -5.66
C ASP A 211 -14.50 0.29 -4.44
N TRP A 212 -13.87 1.47 -4.40
CA TRP A 212 -13.07 1.90 -3.26
C TRP A 212 -13.85 2.00 -1.95
N MET A 213 -15.13 2.40 -1.99
CA MET A 213 -15.98 2.44 -0.80
C MET A 213 -16.11 1.06 -0.12
N VAL A 214 -16.06 -0.03 -0.89
CA VAL A 214 -16.07 -1.40 -0.34
C VAL A 214 -14.81 -1.64 0.49
N HIS A 215 -13.64 -1.20 0.02
CA HIS A 215 -12.39 -1.31 0.76
C HIS A 215 -12.42 -0.45 2.03
N TYR A 216 -12.95 0.76 1.95
CA TYR A 216 -13.10 1.67 3.09
C TYR A 216 -14.02 1.10 4.19
N VAL A 217 -15.16 0.53 3.81
CA VAL A 217 -16.07 -0.13 4.76
C VAL A 217 -15.42 -1.35 5.40
N ASN A 218 -14.71 -2.18 4.62
CA ASN A 218 -13.98 -3.32 5.16
C ASN A 218 -12.86 -2.89 6.12
N LEU A 219 -12.19 -1.77 5.86
CA LEU A 219 -11.19 -1.21 6.76
C LEU A 219 -11.82 -0.89 8.13
N GLY A 220 -12.96 -0.20 8.16
CA GLY A 220 -13.71 0.05 9.39
C GLY A 220 -14.19 -1.23 10.08
N ALA A 221 -14.70 -2.21 9.31
CA ALA A 221 -15.13 -3.50 9.83
C ALA A 221 -13.96 -4.27 10.48
N TYR A 222 -12.80 -4.31 9.84
CA TYR A 222 -11.61 -4.99 10.39
C TYR A 222 -11.10 -4.28 11.64
N SER A 223 -11.12 -2.94 11.66
CA SER A 223 -10.78 -2.15 12.86
C SER A 223 -11.69 -2.47 14.05
N ALA A 224 -12.98 -2.75 13.81
CA ALA A 224 -13.93 -3.14 14.86
C ALA A 224 -13.82 -4.62 15.25
N LEU A 225 -13.60 -5.52 14.29
CA LEU A 225 -13.53 -6.96 14.54
C LEU A 225 -12.25 -7.38 15.27
N TYR A 226 -11.12 -6.73 15.01
CA TYR A 226 -9.85 -7.08 15.65
C TYR A 226 -9.91 -7.07 17.19
N PRO A 227 -10.33 -5.99 17.88
CA PRO A 227 -10.41 -5.99 19.34
C PRO A 227 -11.41 -7.02 19.88
N LEU A 228 -12.53 -7.25 19.18
CA LEU A 228 -13.51 -8.27 19.55
C LEU A 228 -12.93 -9.69 19.44
N GLY A 229 -12.25 -9.99 18.33
CA GLY A 229 -11.57 -11.26 18.09
C GLY A 229 -10.45 -11.51 19.10
N LYS A 230 -9.74 -10.46 19.51
CA LYS A 230 -8.68 -10.55 20.52
C LYS A 230 -9.25 -10.78 21.92
N ALA A 231 -10.39 -10.19 22.25
CA ALA A 231 -11.04 -10.36 23.56
C ALA A 231 -11.42 -11.82 23.84
N ILE A 232 -11.74 -12.60 22.81
CA ILE A 232 -12.12 -14.02 22.94
C ILE A 232 -10.92 -14.99 22.88
N GLU A 233 -9.69 -14.49 22.68
CA GLU A 233 -8.46 -15.31 22.60
C GLU A 233 -8.31 -16.33 23.75
N PRO A 234 -8.59 -15.98 25.03
CA PRO A 234 -8.46 -16.94 26.13
C PRO A 234 -9.31 -18.19 25.96
N TRP A 235 -10.49 -18.08 25.34
CA TRP A 235 -11.38 -19.22 25.09
C TRP A 235 -10.92 -20.07 23.92
N MET A 236 -10.21 -19.47 22.96
CA MET A 236 -9.75 -20.15 21.75
C MET A 236 -8.52 -21.03 22.00
N LYS A 237 -7.75 -20.77 23.07
CA LYS A 237 -6.57 -21.57 23.47
C LYS A 237 -6.88 -23.03 23.79
N ASN A 238 -8.13 -23.37 24.07
CA ASN A 238 -8.54 -24.73 24.39
C ASN A 238 -9.09 -25.50 23.17
N LEU A 239 -9.17 -24.85 22.00
CA LEU A 239 -9.67 -25.49 20.79
C LEU A 239 -8.66 -26.51 20.23
N PRO A 240 -9.11 -27.48 19.42
CA PRO A 240 -8.22 -28.36 18.67
C PRO A 240 -7.26 -27.57 17.74
N PRO A 241 -6.06 -28.10 17.42
CA PRO A 241 -5.03 -27.38 16.65
C PRO A 241 -5.52 -26.78 15.32
N VAL A 242 -6.37 -27.51 14.60
CA VAL A 242 -6.94 -27.03 13.32
C VAL A 242 -7.79 -25.77 13.53
N GLN A 243 -8.63 -25.76 14.56
CA GLN A 243 -9.49 -24.60 14.84
C GLN A 243 -8.68 -23.41 15.36
N GLN A 244 -7.63 -23.66 16.15
CA GLN A 244 -6.68 -22.62 16.57
C GLN A 244 -5.99 -21.97 15.37
N TYR A 245 -5.53 -22.77 14.40
CA TYR A 245 -4.94 -22.25 13.17
C TYR A 245 -5.87 -21.24 12.49
N TYR A 246 -7.12 -21.62 12.23
CA TYR A 246 -8.08 -20.73 11.57
C TYR A 246 -8.38 -19.47 12.39
N TYR A 247 -8.54 -19.61 13.70
CA TYR A 247 -8.73 -18.48 14.61
C TYR A 247 -7.55 -17.49 14.54
N HIS A 248 -6.31 -17.97 14.66
CA HIS A 248 -5.12 -17.11 14.58
C HIS A 248 -5.03 -16.41 13.23
N ARG A 249 -5.28 -17.11 12.11
CA ARG A 249 -5.24 -16.50 10.78
C ARG A 249 -6.31 -15.44 10.57
N TRP A 250 -7.53 -15.63 11.10
CA TRP A 250 -8.57 -14.60 11.03
C TRP A 250 -8.26 -13.40 11.91
N LEU A 251 -7.72 -13.62 13.12
CA LEU A 251 -7.32 -12.54 13.99
C LEU A 251 -6.18 -11.70 13.38
N GLU A 252 -5.17 -12.36 12.81
CA GLU A 252 -4.08 -11.71 12.07
C GLU A 252 -4.59 -10.95 10.85
N ALA A 253 -5.57 -11.50 10.12
CA ALA A 253 -6.19 -10.81 8.98
C ALA A 253 -6.85 -9.50 9.42
N TRP A 254 -7.59 -9.49 10.53
CA TRP A 254 -8.19 -8.28 11.07
C TRP A 254 -7.16 -7.31 11.60
N GLN A 255 -6.15 -7.78 12.33
CA GLN A 255 -5.09 -6.93 12.87
C GLN A 255 -4.36 -6.19 11.76
N TYR A 256 -3.76 -6.91 10.82
CA TYR A 256 -2.91 -6.31 9.80
C TYR A 256 -3.72 -5.63 8.70
N GLY A 257 -4.90 -6.17 8.36
CA GLY A 257 -5.81 -5.57 7.40
C GLY A 257 -6.46 -4.27 7.88
N SER A 258 -6.44 -3.99 9.19
CA SER A 258 -6.88 -2.71 9.77
C SER A 258 -5.76 -1.73 10.12
N GLY A 259 -4.51 -2.13 9.93
CA GLY A 259 -3.35 -1.38 10.44
C GLY A 259 -3.21 -1.40 11.96
N GLY A 260 -3.88 -2.33 12.65
CA GLY A 260 -3.79 -2.55 14.10
C GLY A 260 -2.47 -3.22 14.55
N ASP A 261 -1.57 -3.48 13.61
CA ASP A 261 -0.19 -3.89 13.86
C ASP A 261 0.79 -2.70 13.95
N TYR A 262 0.32 -1.47 13.71
CA TYR A 262 1.13 -0.26 13.95
C TYR A 262 1.50 -0.17 15.43
N SER A 263 2.80 -0.02 15.70
CA SER A 263 3.32 0.31 17.02
C SER A 263 4.35 1.43 16.89
N ILE A 264 4.30 2.41 17.77
CA ILE A 264 5.37 3.41 17.90
C ILE A 264 6.58 2.65 18.46
N LEU A 265 7.60 2.44 17.62
CA LEU A 265 8.90 1.94 18.05
C LEU A 265 9.64 3.00 18.85
#